data_AF-A0A8X7S866-F1
#
_entry.id   AF-A0A8X7S866-F1
#
_cell.length_a   1.000
_cell.length_b   1.000
_cell.length_c   1.000
_cell.angle_alpha   90.00
_cell.angle_beta   90.00
_cell.angle_gamma   90.00
#
_symmetry.space_group_name_H-M   'P 1'
#
loop_
_entity.id
_entity.type
_entity.pdbx_description
1 polymer ?
#
loop_
_entity_poly.entity_id
_entity_poly.type
_entity_poly.pdbx_seq_one_letter_code
_entity_poly.pdbx_strand_id
1 'polypeptide(L)'
;MAGKLGGEGLIDELCKGFDLLVDGGKGVITFESLRRNTSAVLGLGDLADDDVRCMIDEGDFDRDGALSQMEFCVLMFRLSPDLTEAIEEEFGDRH
;
A
#
# COMPACT_ATOMS: atom_id res chain seq x y z
N MET A 1 -24.35 -0.19 3.92
CA MET A 1 -23.64 0.45 5.04
C MET A 1 -22.22 0.76 4.57
N ALA A 2 -22.06 1.83 3.78
CA ALA A 2 -20.76 2.30 3.28
C ALA A 2 -20.69 3.82 3.48
N GLY A 3 -21.22 4.25 4.63
CA GLY A 3 -21.28 5.66 5.01
C GLY A 3 -20.03 6.00 5.78
N LYS A 4 -19.06 6.58 5.07
CA LYS A 4 -18.16 7.59 5.64
C LYS A 4 -17.28 7.08 6.78
N LEU A 5 -16.29 6.27 6.45
CA LEU A 5 -15.02 6.36 7.17
C LEU A 5 -14.53 7.80 6.91
N GLY A 6 -14.83 8.73 7.81
CA GLY A 6 -14.22 10.07 7.76
C GLY A 6 -12.72 9.90 7.67
N GLY A 7 -12.01 10.76 6.92
CA GLY A 7 -10.59 10.56 6.59
C GLY A 7 -9.71 10.15 7.78
N GLU A 8 -10.08 10.59 8.99
CA GLU A 8 -9.49 10.19 10.27
C GLU A 8 -9.45 8.67 10.53
N GLY A 9 -10.54 7.95 10.26
CA GLY A 9 -10.58 6.49 10.45
C GLY A 9 -9.81 5.72 9.38
N LEU A 10 -9.74 6.27 8.16
CA LEU A 10 -8.94 5.68 7.08
C LEU A 10 -7.44 5.88 7.35
N ILE A 11 -7.06 7.05 7.85
CA ILE A 11 -5.67 7.35 8.28
C ILE A 11 -5.26 6.40 9.42
N ASP A 12 -6.13 6.15 10.40
CA ASP A 12 -5.83 5.26 11.53
C ASP A 12 -5.58 3.81 11.06
N GLU A 13 -6.38 3.30 10.13
CA GLU A 13 -6.18 1.97 9.54
C GLU A 13 -4.92 1.90 8.67
N LEU A 14 -4.62 2.96 7.91
CA LEU A 14 -3.39 3.07 7.14
C LEU A 14 -2.15 3.10 8.04
N CYS A 15 -2.20 3.84 9.15
CA CYS A 15 -1.12 3.86 10.13
C CYS A 15 -0.90 2.49 10.77
N LYS A 16 -1.95 1.74 11.07
CA LYS A 16 -1.82 0.34 11.56
C LYS A 16 -1.24 -0.58 10.50
N GLY A 17 -1.67 -0.46 9.25
CA GLY A 17 -1.10 -1.20 8.11
C GLY A 17 0.37 -0.85 7.88
N PHE A 18 0.73 0.43 8.02
CA PHE A 18 2.10 0.91 7.94
C PHE A 18 2.97 0.29 9.04
N ASP A 19 2.51 0.31 10.30
CA ASP A 19 3.24 -0.25 11.44
C ASP A 19 3.49 -1.76 11.30
N LEU A 20 2.60 -2.48 10.59
CA LEU A 20 2.81 -3.90 10.26
C LEU A 20 3.85 -4.11 9.16
N LEU A 21 4.06 -3.13 8.28
CA LEU A 21 4.97 -3.21 7.13
C LEU A 21 6.32 -2.53 7.39
N VAL A 22 6.40 -1.64 8.38
CA VAL A 22 7.57 -0.81 8.68
C VAL A 22 8.77 -1.63 9.13
N ASP A 23 9.96 -1.13 8.82
CA ASP A 23 11.17 -1.62 9.45
C ASP A 23 11.25 -1.10 10.89
N GLY A 24 11.17 -1.99 11.88
CA GLY A 24 11.28 -1.61 13.29
C GLY A 24 12.60 -0.94 13.68
N GLY A 25 13.65 -1.06 12.85
CA GLY A 25 14.93 -0.40 13.05
C GLY A 25 15.01 1.01 12.44
N LYS A 26 14.25 1.29 11.37
CA LYS A 26 14.32 2.55 10.63
C LYS A 26 13.08 3.44 10.78
N GLY A 27 11.93 2.87 11.15
CA GLY A 27 10.66 3.59 11.21
C GLY A 27 10.09 3.97 9.83
N VAL A 28 10.62 3.36 8.77
CA VAL A 28 10.14 3.50 7.38
C VAL A 28 9.98 2.12 6.73
N ILE A 29 9.11 2.01 5.74
CA ILE A 29 8.94 0.78 4.97
C ILE A 29 10.05 0.73 3.92
N THR A 30 11.04 -0.15 4.10
CA THR A 30 12.07 -0.35 3.08
C THR A 30 11.70 -1.47 2.13
N PHE A 31 12.40 -1.58 1.01
CA PHE A 31 12.23 -2.68 0.06
C PHE A 31 12.25 -4.07 0.73
N GLU A 32 13.21 -4.31 1.63
CA GLU A 32 13.30 -5.60 2.34
C GLU A 32 12.14 -5.80 3.31
N SER A 33 11.78 -4.77 4.05
CA SER A 33 10.68 -4.82 5.03
C SER A 33 9.34 -5.00 4.34
N LEU A 34 9.09 -4.28 3.24
CA LEU A 34 7.91 -4.43 2.41
C LEU A 34 7.84 -5.85 1.86
N ARG A 35 8.88 -6.37 1.21
CA ARG A 35 8.88 -7.74 0.67
C ARG A 35 8.58 -8.80 1.75
N ARG A 36 9.23 -8.69 2.90
CA ARG A 36 9.10 -9.66 4.00
C ARG A 36 7.77 -9.55 4.73
N ASN A 37 7.30 -8.33 4.97
CA ASN A 37 6.09 -8.09 5.75
C ASN A 37 4.85 -8.21 4.87
N THR A 38 4.90 -7.85 3.59
CA THR A 38 3.76 -7.98 2.66
C THR A 38 3.38 -9.44 2.45
N SER A 39 4.37 -10.32 2.35
CA SER A 39 4.14 -11.78 2.31
C SER A 39 3.54 -12.33 3.60
N ALA A 40 3.95 -11.79 4.76
CA ALA A 40 3.41 -12.20 6.06
C ALA A 40 2.03 -11.61 6.38
N VAL A 41 1.75 -10.38 5.95
CA VAL A 41 0.59 -9.57 6.35
C VAL A 41 -0.55 -9.67 5.35
N LEU A 42 -0.25 -9.63 4.04
CA LEU A 42 -1.28 -9.69 2.99
C LEU A 42 -1.52 -11.11 2.47
N GLY A 43 -0.65 -12.07 2.78
CA GLY A 43 -0.76 -13.45 2.30
C GLY A 43 -0.67 -13.58 0.77
N LEU A 44 -0.33 -12.48 0.09
CA LEU A 44 0.18 -12.48 -1.27
C LEU A 44 1.52 -13.22 -1.18
N GLY A 45 1.78 -14.21 -2.05
CA GLY A 45 3.03 -14.99 -2.02
C GLY A 45 4.28 -14.12 -2.15
N ASP A 46 5.47 -14.73 -2.30
CA ASP A 46 6.69 -13.96 -2.61
C ASP A 46 6.43 -13.05 -3.82
N LEU A 47 6.20 -11.76 -3.54
CA LEU A 47 6.14 -10.71 -4.56
C LEU A 47 7.53 -10.65 -5.19
N ALA A 48 7.58 -10.55 -6.51
CA ALA A 48 8.86 -10.45 -7.18
C ALA A 48 9.58 -9.18 -6.71
N ASP A 49 10.89 -9.24 -6.65
CA ASP A 49 11.72 -8.07 -6.31
C ASP A 49 11.43 -6.88 -7.24
N ASP A 50 10.99 -7.13 -8.48
CA ASP A 50 10.54 -6.10 -9.42
C ASP A 50 9.19 -5.47 -9.03
N ASP A 51 8.22 -6.24 -8.56
CA ASP A 51 6.90 -5.73 -8.13
C ASP A 51 7.05 -4.85 -6.89
N VAL A 52 7.81 -5.32 -5.89
CA VAL A 52 8.08 -4.56 -4.67
C VAL A 52 8.84 -3.27 -4.98
N ARG A 53 9.78 -3.30 -5.94
CA ARG A 53 10.49 -2.10 -6.40
C ARG A 53 9.54 -1.12 -7.07
N CYS A 54 8.64 -1.60 -7.92
CA CYS A 54 7.64 -0.77 -8.59
C CYS A 54 6.72 -0.08 -7.57
N MET A 55 6.29 -0.81 -6.53
CA MET A 55 5.47 -0.23 -5.45
C MET A 55 6.20 0.84 -4.64
N ILE A 56 7.50 0.65 -4.37
CA ILE A 56 8.30 1.68 -3.71
C ILE A 56 8.50 2.87 -4.65
N ASP A 57 8.93 2.67 -5.89
CA ASP A 57 9.18 3.76 -6.85
C ASP A 57 7.94 4.63 -7.13
N GLU A 58 6.74 4.03 -7.12
CA GLU A 58 5.47 4.73 -7.29
C GLU A 58 5.08 5.59 -6.07
N GLY A 59 5.49 5.19 -4.87
CA GLY A 59 5.14 5.86 -3.61
C GLY A 59 6.23 6.74 -3.03
N ASP A 60 7.48 6.49 -3.40
CA ASP A 60 8.68 7.15 -2.94
C ASP A 60 8.83 8.48 -3.72
N PHE A 61 8.40 9.56 -3.07
CA PHE A 61 8.40 10.90 -3.69
C PHE A 61 9.73 11.60 -3.51
N ASP A 62 10.46 11.30 -2.44
CA ASP A 62 11.78 11.89 -2.18
C ASP A 62 12.96 11.06 -2.73
N ARG A 63 12.66 9.85 -3.22
CA ARG A 63 13.59 8.87 -3.79
C ARG A 63 14.64 8.41 -2.79
N ASP A 64 14.26 8.24 -1.52
CA ASP A 64 15.15 7.71 -0.48
C ASP A 64 15.25 6.17 -0.49
N GLY A 65 14.43 5.50 -1.31
CA GLY A 65 14.37 4.04 -1.44
C GLY A 65 13.53 3.36 -0.36
N ALA A 66 12.72 4.14 0.37
CA ALA A 66 11.78 3.70 1.38
C ALA A 66 10.46 4.47 1.25
N LEU A 67 9.44 4.01 1.97
CA LEU A 67 8.19 4.74 2.11
C LEU A 67 8.06 5.21 3.56
N SER A 68 7.99 6.53 3.73
CA SER A 68 7.59 7.13 4.99
C SER A 68 6.09 6.93 5.25
N GLN A 69 5.66 7.17 6.49
CA GLN A 69 4.24 7.09 6.85
C GLN A 69 3.38 8.01 5.98
N MET A 70 3.90 9.19 5.64
CA MET A 70 3.20 10.16 4.79
C MET A 70 3.07 9.65 3.36
N GLU A 71 4.15 9.13 2.79
CA GLU A 71 4.20 8.60 1.41
C GLU A 71 3.34 7.37 1.24
N PHE A 72 3.39 6.43 2.20
CA PHE A 72 2.51 5.27 2.20
C PHE A 72 1.04 5.66 2.26
N CYS A 73 0.69 6.61 3.14
CA CYS A 73 -0.66 7.13 3.23
C CYS A 73 -1.10 7.78 1.91
N VAL A 74 -0.23 8.57 1.27
CA VAL A 74 -0.51 9.21 -0.02
C VAL A 74 -0.63 8.17 -1.14
N LEU A 75 0.26 7.17 -1.21
CA LEU A 75 0.20 6.07 -2.18
C LEU A 75 -1.12 5.31 -2.04
N MET A 76 -1.50 4.91 -0.83
CA MET A 76 -2.76 4.21 -0.59
C MET A 76 -3.97 5.09 -0.91
N PHE A 77 -3.91 6.39 -0.63
CA PHE A 77 -4.97 7.32 -1.00
C PHE A 77 -5.07 7.55 -2.51
N ARG A 78 -3.94 7.45 -3.24
CA ARG A 78 -3.88 7.50 -4.71
C ARG A 78 -4.37 6.21 -5.35
N LEU A 79 -4.15 5.06 -4.72
CA LEU A 79 -4.67 3.75 -5.16
C LEU A 79 -6.15 3.54 -4.79
N SER A 80 -6.64 4.20 -3.74
CA SER A 80 -8.04 4.08 -3.26
C SER A 80 -9.13 4.56 -4.24
N PRO A 81 -8.95 5.60 -5.09
CA PRO A 81 -9.90 5.90 -6.15
C PRO A 81 -9.87 4.85 -7.28
N ASP A 82 -8.69 4.43 -7.73
CA ASP A 82 -8.54 3.51 -8.88
C ASP A 82 -8.93 2.05 -8.58
N LEU A 83 -8.85 1.59 -7.33
CA LEU A 83 -9.32 0.24 -6.99
C LEU A 83 -10.85 0.10 -7.12
N THR A 84 -11.60 1.21 -7.21
CA THR A 84 -13.05 1.16 -7.46
C THR A 84 -13.36 1.03 -8.95
N GLU A 85 -12.50 1.55 -9.83
CA GLU A 85 -12.67 1.47 -11.29
C GLU A 85 -12.13 0.14 -11.85
N ALA A 86 -11.07 -0.43 -11.26
CA ALA A 86 -10.50 -1.71 -11.73
C ALA A 86 -11.41 -2.94 -11.51
N ILE A 87 -12.34 -2.88 -10.55
CA ILE A 87 -13.35 -3.94 -10.33
C ILE A 87 -14.55 -3.82 -11.27
N GLU A 88 -14.78 -2.64 -11.88
CA GLU A 88 -15.84 -2.46 -12.87
C GLU A 88 -15.42 -2.95 -14.27
N GLU A 89 -14.12 -3.01 -14.57
CA GLU A 89 -13.64 -3.42 -15.91
C GLU A 89 -13.58 -4.96 -16.12
N GLU A 90 -13.38 -5.77 -15.08
CA GLU A 90 -13.35 -7.25 -15.19
C GLU A 90 -14.74 -7.93 -15.11
N PHE A 91 -15.80 -7.19 -14.79
CA PHE A 91 -17.18 -7.72 -14.78
C PHE A 91 -18.06 -7.15 -15.92
N GLY A 92 -17.48 -6.32 -16.80
CA GLY A 92 -18.18 -5.63 -17.88
C GLY A 92 -18.35 -6.41 -19.20
N ASP A 93 -17.74 -7.58 -19.38
CA ASP A 93 -17.84 -8.35 -20.63
C ASP A 93 -18.25 -9.82 -20.39
N ARG A 94 -19.53 -10.02 -20.07
CA ARG A 94 -20.26 -11.24 -20.46
C ARG A 94 -21.67 -10.86 -20.89
N HIS A 95 -21.76 -10.43 -22.14
CA HIS A 95 -22.98 -10.45 -22.94
C HIS A 95 -23.38 -11.89 -23.28
#